data_AF-A0A1X0P7P2-F1
#
_entry.id   AF-A0A1X0P7P2-F1
#
_cell.length_a   1.000
_cell.length_b   1.000
_cell.length_c   1.000
_cell.angle_alpha   90.00
_cell.angle_beta   90.00
_cell.angle_gamma   90.00
#
_symmetry.space_group_name_H-M   'P 1'
#
loop_
_entity.id
_entity.type
_entity.pdbx_description
1 polymer ?
#
loop_
_entity_poly.entity_id
_entity_poly.type
_entity_poly.pdbx_seq_one_letter_code
_entity_poly.pdbx_strand_id
1 'polypeptide(L)'
;MEAVVYEDTPDVSVRLERLKVSLLAFISVPAVAPSVVAIIVPVALGVRNASSSNIRATSCMREVAAVRLHQACTDRAQLRRWLRHEFGCVMNLWIVAAVDPRDTSELSTLANWQINRHRSPLAQADAVSLSMREVALLWGEQQRVPLLARFLLPHQSLLLDMTCCFGEGSRRPVDPAVFGSLQAKHVAKGRTSIIVFYSAWLPLTATPHGLARLQQQFRCFARNVLSPTQIPFCCAYGGGVGSLQQNLVSVPSPGRKSHEECLHPVTSAALLATRSLKDVYSLAGVLFGYPQVNYYGEAAAFCASMQRRRRAAGLVYNASLSWEKGVVVVKREGATDRASRAQRRKRGRETVALAQSTPAEAEEELSWCEDVGN
;
A
#
# COMPACT_ATOMS: atom_id res chain seq x y z
N MET A 1 0.72 4.15 -5.67
CA MET A 1 1.48 3.52 -4.57
C MET A 1 2.91 3.40 -5.04
N GLU A 2 3.91 3.43 -4.16
CA GLU A 2 5.29 3.08 -4.54
C GLU A 2 5.78 1.89 -3.71
N ALA A 3 6.84 1.20 -4.15
CA ALA A 3 7.35 0.03 -3.45
C ALA A 3 8.88 -0.08 -3.38
N VAL A 4 9.35 -0.72 -2.33
CA VAL A 4 10.76 -1.06 -2.08
C VAL A 4 10.82 -2.53 -1.65
N VAL A 5 11.68 -3.33 -2.29
CA VAL A 5 11.87 -4.73 -1.89
C VAL A 5 12.75 -4.80 -0.63
N TYR A 6 12.29 -5.57 0.36
CA TYR A 6 12.94 -5.76 1.64
C TYR A 6 14.05 -6.82 1.55
N GLU A 7 15.29 -6.34 1.47
CA GLU A 7 16.50 -7.16 1.42
C GLU A 7 16.77 -7.82 2.78
N ASP A 8 16.95 -9.15 2.79
CA ASP A 8 17.22 -9.93 4.01
C ASP A 8 18.73 -9.88 4.36
N THR A 9 19.20 -8.68 4.69
CA THR A 9 20.60 -8.46 5.10
C THR A 9 20.72 -8.74 6.61
N PRO A 10 21.70 -9.55 7.06
CA PRO A 10 21.86 -9.87 8.49
C PRO A 10 22.23 -8.64 9.33
N ASP A 11 23.01 -7.72 8.75
CA ASP A 11 23.30 -6.42 9.36
C ASP A 11 22.06 -5.51 9.30
N VAL A 12 21.50 -5.23 10.49
CA VAL A 12 20.33 -4.36 10.69
C VAL A 12 20.61 -2.92 10.29
N SER A 13 21.81 -2.40 10.57
CA SER A 13 22.21 -1.02 10.27
C SER A 13 22.30 -0.82 8.76
N VAL A 14 22.99 -1.71 8.05
CA VAL A 14 23.10 -1.67 6.58
C VAL A 14 21.72 -1.76 5.93
N ARG A 15 20.84 -2.66 6.42
CA ARG A 15 19.48 -2.81 5.91
C ARG A 15 18.63 -1.55 6.11
N LEU A 16 18.73 -0.94 7.29
CA LEU A 16 18.01 0.30 7.60
C LEU A 16 18.52 1.48 6.77
N GLU A 17 19.83 1.67 6.60
CA GLU A 17 20.37 2.74 5.73
C GLU A 17 19.93 2.56 4.27
N ARG A 18 19.96 1.33 3.75
CA ARG A 18 19.43 0.99 2.42
C ARG A 18 17.95 1.37 2.27
N LEU A 19 17.12 1.03 3.26
CA LEU A 19 15.71 1.42 3.28
C LEU A 19 15.54 2.95 3.39
N LYS A 20 16.32 3.64 4.24
CA LYS A 20 16.30 5.11 4.35
C LYS A 20 16.55 5.79 3.00
N VAL A 21 17.65 5.46 2.33
CA VAL A 21 18.01 6.01 1.00
C VAL A 21 16.90 5.78 -0.02
N SER A 22 16.27 4.60 0.02
CA SER A 22 15.12 4.27 -0.83
C SER A 22 13.87 5.08 -0.49
N LEU A 23 13.63 5.42 0.78
CA LEU A 23 12.49 6.23 1.19
C LEU A 23 12.66 7.72 0.86
N LEU A 24 13.88 8.27 0.93
CA LEU A 24 14.16 9.66 0.55
C LEU A 24 13.80 9.95 -0.92
N ALA A 25 13.97 8.93 -1.76
CA ALA A 25 13.59 8.92 -3.16
C ALA A 25 12.12 9.34 -3.40
N PHE A 26 11.22 9.04 -2.45
CA PHE A 26 9.80 9.37 -2.51
C PHE A 26 9.41 10.66 -1.74
N ILE A 27 10.36 11.31 -1.06
CA ILE A 27 10.12 12.49 -0.20
C ILE A 27 10.63 13.77 -0.85
N SER A 28 11.68 13.66 -1.67
CA SER A 28 12.35 14.77 -2.36
C SER A 28 11.43 15.66 -3.20
N VAL A 29 10.25 15.15 -3.61
CA VAL A 29 9.23 15.93 -4.34
C VAL A 29 7.84 15.79 -3.67
N PRO A 30 7.48 16.65 -2.70
CA PRO A 30 6.23 16.53 -1.93
C PRO A 30 4.95 16.53 -2.77
N ALA A 31 4.93 17.21 -3.92
CA ALA A 31 3.79 17.24 -4.85
C ALA A 31 3.55 15.89 -5.58
N VAL A 32 4.52 14.99 -5.53
CA VAL A 32 4.55 13.67 -6.19
C VAL A 32 4.58 12.53 -5.16
N ALA A 33 4.73 12.86 -3.87
CA ALA A 33 4.83 11.89 -2.79
C ALA A 33 3.66 10.88 -2.82
N PRO A 34 3.95 9.57 -2.81
CA PRO A 34 2.92 8.55 -2.92
C PRO A 34 2.07 8.48 -1.64
N SER A 35 0.77 8.23 -1.81
CA SER A 35 -0.16 8.06 -0.68
C SER A 35 0.26 6.98 0.31
N VAL A 36 1.05 6.00 -0.18
CA VAL A 36 1.57 4.80 0.48
C VAL A 36 2.88 4.38 -0.17
N VAL A 37 3.87 4.00 0.65
CA VAL A 37 5.05 3.23 0.21
C VAL A 37 4.98 1.82 0.82
N ALA A 38 5.05 0.81 -0.04
CA ALA A 38 5.02 -0.60 0.32
C ALA A 38 6.44 -1.16 0.49
N ILE A 39 6.74 -1.66 1.68
CA ILE A 39 7.92 -2.50 1.95
C ILE A 39 7.51 -3.93 1.61
N ILE A 40 7.98 -4.43 0.46
CA ILE A 40 7.66 -5.76 -0.05
C ILE A 40 8.59 -6.77 0.61
N VAL A 41 8.04 -7.67 1.42
CA VAL A 41 8.76 -8.76 2.10
C VAL A 41 8.48 -10.07 1.36
N PRO A 42 9.45 -10.64 0.61
CA PRO A 42 9.30 -11.96 0.00
C PRO A 42 9.06 -13.05 1.05
N VAL A 43 8.03 -13.86 0.82
CA VAL A 43 7.62 -15.00 1.65
C VAL A 43 7.58 -16.25 0.78
N ALA A 44 8.35 -17.27 1.15
CA ALA A 44 8.31 -18.59 0.54
C ALA A 44 7.39 -19.52 1.35
N LEU A 45 6.67 -20.40 0.66
CA LEU A 45 5.63 -21.26 1.26
C LEU A 45 6.05 -22.73 1.37
N GLY A 46 6.92 -23.21 0.48
CA GLY A 46 7.48 -24.57 0.50
C GLY A 46 9.02 -24.63 0.44
N VAL A 47 9.56 -25.83 0.68
CA VAL A 47 10.99 -26.15 0.56
C VAL A 47 11.21 -26.92 -0.75
N ARG A 48 12.26 -26.57 -1.50
CA ARG A 48 12.45 -26.97 -2.91
C ARG A 48 12.71 -28.48 -3.15
N ASN A 49 12.92 -29.26 -2.10
CA ASN A 49 13.02 -30.72 -2.09
C ASN A 49 12.77 -31.19 -0.65
N ALA A 50 11.66 -31.88 -0.38
CA ALA A 50 11.36 -32.43 0.94
C ALA A 50 10.89 -33.88 0.83
N SER A 51 11.82 -34.82 0.99
CA SER A 51 11.49 -36.22 1.25
C SER A 51 10.99 -36.39 2.69
N SER A 52 9.87 -37.11 2.84
CA SER A 52 9.30 -37.72 4.06
C SER A 52 9.11 -36.88 5.35
N SER A 53 9.45 -35.59 5.42
CA SER A 53 9.43 -34.79 6.67
C SER A 53 8.60 -33.49 6.61
N ASN A 54 7.59 -33.44 5.73
CA ASN A 54 6.79 -32.26 5.37
C ASN A 54 6.25 -31.42 6.55
N ILE A 55 5.94 -32.03 7.70
CA ILE A 55 5.42 -31.30 8.87
C ILE A 55 6.51 -30.41 9.53
N ARG A 56 7.76 -30.88 9.60
CA ARG A 56 8.86 -30.08 10.18
C ARG A 56 9.29 -28.95 9.24
N ALA A 57 9.34 -29.23 7.94
CA ALA A 57 9.68 -28.23 6.92
C ALA A 57 8.67 -27.06 6.89
N THR A 58 7.36 -27.36 6.96
CA THR A 58 6.30 -26.34 6.94
C THR A 58 6.26 -25.49 8.22
N SER A 59 6.59 -26.05 9.40
CA SER A 59 6.75 -25.25 10.64
C SER A 59 7.92 -24.27 10.52
N CYS A 60 9.08 -24.75 10.05
CA CYS A 60 10.27 -23.93 9.85
C CYS A 60 9.99 -22.75 8.89
N MET A 61 9.36 -23.00 7.73
CA MET A 61 9.02 -21.94 6.77
C MET A 61 8.05 -20.90 7.34
N ARG A 62 7.07 -21.34 8.16
CA ARG A 62 6.15 -20.46 8.88
C ARG A 62 6.87 -19.57 9.87
N GLU A 63 7.81 -20.14 10.64
CA GLU A 63 8.63 -19.42 11.62
C GLU A 63 9.54 -18.40 10.94
N VAL A 64 10.24 -18.78 9.86
CA VAL A 64 11.06 -17.86 9.05
C VAL A 64 10.22 -16.70 8.48
N ALA A 65 9.04 -16.98 7.94
CA ALA A 65 8.13 -15.95 7.44
C ALA A 65 7.66 -14.99 8.55
N ALA A 66 7.31 -15.52 9.72
CA ALA A 66 6.91 -14.72 10.88
C ALA A 66 8.04 -13.84 11.40
N VAL A 67 9.26 -14.38 11.53
CA VAL A 67 10.47 -13.64 11.97
C VAL A 67 10.78 -12.51 10.99
N ARG A 68 10.80 -12.79 9.68
CA ARG A 68 11.12 -11.77 8.66
C ARG A 68 10.07 -10.65 8.62
N LEU A 69 8.78 -10.98 8.72
CA LEU A 69 7.71 -9.98 8.79
C LEU A 69 7.74 -9.18 10.10
N HIS A 70 8.11 -9.81 11.22
CA HIS A 70 8.30 -9.11 12.48
C HIS A 70 9.47 -8.14 12.43
N GLN A 71 10.61 -8.55 11.85
CA GLN A 71 11.75 -7.66 11.64
C GLN A 71 11.38 -6.47 10.74
N ALA A 72 10.70 -6.72 9.62
CA ALA A 72 10.22 -5.64 8.74
C ALA A 72 9.25 -4.69 9.47
N CYS A 73 8.41 -5.19 10.38
CA CYS A 73 7.53 -4.36 11.22
C CYS A 73 8.31 -3.49 12.22
N THR A 74 9.38 -4.03 12.81
CA THR A 74 10.30 -3.30 13.69
C THR A 74 11.07 -2.22 12.93
N ASP A 75 11.62 -2.57 11.77
CA ASP A 75 12.32 -1.64 10.88
C ASP A 75 11.38 -0.51 10.41
N ARG A 76 10.13 -0.83 10.02
CA ARG A 76 9.07 0.16 9.73
C ARG A 76 8.84 1.13 10.89
N ALA A 77 8.87 0.66 12.14
CA ALA A 77 8.69 1.53 13.30
C ALA A 77 9.89 2.48 13.47
N GLN A 78 11.11 2.00 13.26
CA GLN A 78 12.32 2.83 13.28
C GLN A 78 12.33 3.86 12.15
N LEU A 79 12.04 3.44 10.92
CA LEU A 79 11.93 4.33 9.75
C LEU A 79 10.89 5.42 9.97
N ARG A 80 9.71 5.11 10.55
CA ARG A 80 8.70 6.13 10.90
C ARG A 80 9.17 7.13 11.96
N ARG A 81 9.97 6.72 12.95
CA ARG A 81 10.57 7.63 13.94
C ARG A 81 11.60 8.55 13.27
N TRP A 82 12.50 7.97 12.48
CA TRP A 82 13.52 8.69 11.72
C TRP A 82 12.92 9.73 10.77
N LEU A 83 11.93 9.35 9.94
CA LEU A 83 11.22 10.28 9.05
C LEU A 83 10.59 11.47 9.79
N ARG A 84 10.00 11.22 10.96
CA ARG A 84 9.39 12.27 11.80
C ARG A 84 10.44 13.15 12.48
N HIS A 85 11.58 12.58 12.87
CA HIS A 85 12.64 13.29 13.59
C HIS A 85 13.49 14.15 12.65
N GLU A 86 14.02 13.56 11.59
CA GLU A 86 14.97 14.20 10.66
C GLU A 86 14.28 15.08 9.61
N PHE A 87 13.14 14.64 9.07
CA PHE A 87 12.46 15.29 7.94
C PHE A 87 11.12 15.95 8.31
N GLY A 88 10.71 15.87 9.58
CA GLY A 88 9.42 16.38 10.06
C GLY A 88 8.20 15.73 9.40
N CYS A 89 8.38 14.64 8.64
CA CYS A 89 7.36 14.13 7.73
C CYS A 89 6.71 12.84 8.24
N VAL A 90 5.55 12.50 7.66
CA VAL A 90 4.80 11.28 7.96
C VAL A 90 4.53 10.54 6.66
N MET A 91 5.17 9.39 6.50
CA MET A 91 4.94 8.50 5.36
C MET A 91 4.13 7.26 5.77
N ASN A 92 3.14 6.91 4.96
CA ASN A 92 2.34 5.71 5.14
C ASN A 92 3.08 4.46 4.65
N LEU A 93 4.02 3.98 5.47
CA LEU A 93 4.73 2.72 5.22
C LEU A 93 3.81 1.51 5.45
N TRP A 94 3.63 0.68 4.43
CA TRP A 94 2.94 -0.62 4.50
C TRP A 94 3.95 -1.77 4.52
N ILE A 95 3.67 -2.84 5.26
CA ILE A 95 4.35 -4.14 5.09
C ILE A 95 3.50 -5.00 4.17
N VAL A 96 4.07 -5.47 3.07
CA VAL A 96 3.39 -6.30 2.08
C VAL A 96 4.10 -7.64 1.98
N ALA A 97 3.43 -8.73 2.35
CA ALA A 97 3.97 -10.08 2.17
C ALA A 97 3.82 -10.49 0.69
N ALA A 98 4.93 -10.57 -0.05
CA ALA A 98 4.91 -11.02 -1.45
C ALA A 98 5.11 -12.53 -1.54
N VAL A 99 4.18 -13.18 -2.24
CA VAL A 99 4.10 -14.62 -2.44
C VAL A 99 4.15 -14.90 -3.95
N ASP A 100 5.10 -15.72 -4.37
CA ASP A 100 5.22 -16.24 -5.74
C ASP A 100 4.98 -17.76 -5.70
N PRO A 101 3.71 -18.21 -5.78
CA PRO A 101 3.35 -19.61 -5.58
C PRO A 101 3.76 -20.45 -6.78
N ARG A 102 4.34 -21.62 -6.52
CA ARG A 102 4.90 -22.55 -7.53
C ARG A 102 4.06 -23.80 -7.76
N ASP A 103 3.16 -24.11 -6.83
CA ASP A 103 2.21 -25.20 -6.97
C ASP A 103 0.92 -24.96 -6.17
N THR A 104 -0.06 -25.85 -6.35
CA THR A 104 -1.35 -25.83 -5.64
C THR A 104 -1.23 -26.16 -4.14
N SER A 105 -0.14 -26.80 -3.71
CA SER A 105 0.14 -27.12 -2.30
C SER A 105 0.64 -25.89 -1.54
N GLU A 106 1.42 -25.02 -2.19
CA GLU A 106 1.81 -23.70 -1.67
C GLU A 106 0.56 -22.81 -1.51
N LEU A 107 -0.32 -22.75 -2.52
CA LEU A 107 -1.60 -22.03 -2.40
C LEU A 107 -2.48 -22.57 -1.26
N SER A 108 -2.53 -23.90 -1.10
CA SER A 108 -3.23 -24.54 0.03
C SER A 108 -2.60 -24.18 1.37
N THR A 109 -1.27 -24.09 1.43
CA THR A 109 -0.50 -23.66 2.61
C THR A 109 -0.80 -22.20 2.96
N LEU A 110 -0.85 -21.31 1.97
CA LEU A 110 -1.26 -19.91 2.15
C LEU A 110 -2.69 -19.80 2.71
N ALA A 111 -3.65 -20.52 2.14
CA ALA A 111 -5.01 -20.56 2.67
C ALA A 111 -5.03 -21.05 4.12
N ASN A 112 -4.31 -22.13 4.43
CA ASN A 112 -4.22 -22.71 5.78
C ASN A 112 -3.60 -21.74 6.80
N TRP A 113 -2.58 -20.99 6.41
CA TRP A 113 -1.99 -19.94 7.24
C TRP A 113 -3.00 -18.86 7.62
N GLN A 114 -3.96 -18.57 6.74
CA GLN A 114 -4.95 -17.50 6.90
C GLN A 114 -6.25 -17.95 7.60
N ILE A 115 -6.44 -19.26 7.86
CA ILE A 115 -7.59 -19.78 8.63
C ILE A 115 -7.60 -19.20 10.06
N ASN A 116 -6.44 -19.13 10.73
CA ASN A 116 -6.35 -18.66 12.11
C ASN A 116 -5.57 -17.35 12.22
N ARG A 117 -6.30 -16.24 12.41
CA ARG A 117 -5.77 -14.88 12.58
C ARG A 117 -4.63 -14.78 13.60
N HIS A 118 -4.72 -15.49 14.72
CA HIS A 118 -3.76 -15.36 15.83
C HIS A 118 -2.48 -16.18 15.61
N ARG A 119 -2.51 -17.17 14.70
CA ARG A 119 -1.38 -18.04 14.39
C ARG A 119 -0.80 -17.81 12.99
N SER A 120 -1.43 -16.99 12.15
CA SER A 120 -0.91 -16.69 10.81
C SER A 120 0.47 -16.01 10.92
N PRO A 121 1.52 -16.51 10.22
CA PRO A 121 2.78 -15.78 10.15
C PRO A 121 2.62 -14.43 9.42
N LEU A 122 1.56 -14.31 8.61
CA LEU A 122 1.22 -13.09 7.88
C LEU A 122 0.44 -12.08 8.74
N ALA A 123 0.13 -12.37 10.01
CA ALA A 123 -0.73 -11.53 10.86
C ALA A 123 -0.26 -10.08 11.04
N GLN A 124 1.04 -9.81 10.87
CA GLN A 124 1.62 -8.46 10.97
C GLN A 124 1.73 -7.74 9.61
N ALA A 125 1.50 -8.46 8.48
CA ALA A 125 1.50 -7.88 7.15
C ALA A 125 0.20 -7.09 6.91
N ASP A 126 0.34 -5.91 6.32
CA ASP A 126 -0.77 -5.01 6.05
C ASP A 126 -1.52 -5.42 4.76
N ALA A 127 -0.79 -6.00 3.80
CA ALA A 127 -1.34 -6.59 2.58
C ALA A 127 -0.57 -7.87 2.21
N VAL A 128 -1.18 -8.71 1.38
CA VAL A 128 -0.56 -9.85 0.70
C VAL A 128 -0.48 -9.51 -0.78
N SER A 129 0.71 -9.60 -1.37
CA SER A 129 0.89 -9.52 -2.82
C SER A 129 1.01 -10.92 -3.37
N LEU A 130 0.15 -11.30 -4.31
CA LEU A 130 0.12 -12.61 -4.93
C LEU A 130 0.58 -12.47 -6.38
N SER A 131 1.70 -13.10 -6.72
CA SER A 131 2.20 -13.18 -8.10
C SER A 131 1.21 -13.92 -8.97
N MET A 132 0.88 -13.32 -10.11
CA MET A 132 0.02 -13.92 -11.12
C MET A 132 0.82 -14.56 -12.26
N ARG A 133 2.08 -14.94 -12.02
CA ARG A 133 2.95 -15.56 -13.03
C ARG A 133 2.47 -16.95 -13.43
N GLU A 134 2.14 -17.79 -12.45
CA GLU A 134 1.72 -19.17 -12.68
C GLU A 134 0.20 -19.30 -12.48
N VAL A 135 -0.53 -18.55 -13.31
CA VAL A 135 -1.99 -18.49 -13.35
C VAL A 135 -2.64 -19.88 -13.29
N ALA A 136 -2.20 -20.86 -14.08
CA ALA A 136 -2.77 -22.21 -14.07
C ALA A 136 -2.92 -22.85 -12.67
N LEU A 137 -2.06 -22.51 -11.70
CA LEU A 137 -2.13 -22.99 -10.32
C LEU A 137 -3.36 -22.46 -9.55
N LEU A 138 -3.77 -21.22 -9.82
CA LEU A 138 -4.93 -20.62 -9.18
C LEU A 138 -6.21 -21.19 -9.76
N TRP A 139 -6.33 -21.32 -11.09
CA TRP A 139 -7.59 -21.70 -11.74
C TRP A 139 -7.79 -23.22 -11.91
N GLY A 140 -6.71 -24.01 -11.94
CA GLY A 140 -6.74 -25.47 -12.07
C GLY A 140 -7.35 -26.00 -13.37
N GLU A 141 -7.38 -27.32 -13.54
CA GLU A 141 -8.01 -27.96 -14.71
C GLU A 141 -9.55 -27.93 -14.64
N GLN A 142 -10.14 -27.79 -13.43
CA GLN A 142 -11.58 -27.92 -13.19
C GLN A 142 -12.36 -26.59 -13.16
N GLN A 143 -11.91 -25.54 -13.85
CA GLN A 143 -12.61 -24.24 -14.07
C GLN A 143 -13.13 -23.47 -12.83
N ARG A 144 -12.97 -23.98 -11.60
CA ARG A 144 -13.49 -23.39 -10.36
C ARG A 144 -12.52 -22.38 -9.78
N VAL A 145 -12.69 -21.14 -10.18
CA VAL A 145 -11.95 -19.97 -9.70
C VAL A 145 -11.94 -19.95 -8.15
N PRO A 146 -10.78 -19.88 -7.50
CA PRO A 146 -10.69 -19.90 -6.04
C PRO A 146 -11.19 -18.57 -5.47
N LEU A 147 -11.90 -18.64 -4.35
CA LEU A 147 -12.28 -17.46 -3.58
C LEU A 147 -11.02 -16.82 -2.98
N LEU A 148 -10.48 -15.77 -3.63
CA LEU A 148 -9.25 -15.09 -3.25
C LEU A 148 -9.32 -14.47 -1.84
N ALA A 149 -10.53 -14.20 -1.34
CA ALA A 149 -10.74 -13.78 0.04
C ALA A 149 -10.21 -14.79 1.08
N ARG A 150 -10.06 -16.08 0.73
CA ARG A 150 -9.46 -17.11 1.59
C ARG A 150 -7.96 -16.89 1.86
N PHE A 151 -7.29 -16.06 1.06
CA PHE A 151 -5.88 -15.72 1.25
C PHE A 151 -5.66 -14.48 2.13
N LEU A 152 -6.71 -13.94 2.78
CA LEU A 152 -6.64 -12.70 3.56
C LEU A 152 -7.22 -12.83 4.98
N LEU A 153 -6.47 -12.35 5.97
CA LEU A 153 -7.02 -12.00 7.29
C LEU A 153 -7.91 -10.74 7.18
N PRO A 154 -8.90 -10.51 8.06
CA PRO A 154 -9.89 -9.42 7.91
C PRO A 154 -9.33 -8.02 7.69
N HIS A 155 -8.17 -7.71 8.26
CA HIS A 155 -7.52 -6.40 8.14
C HIS A 155 -6.68 -6.21 6.86
N GLN A 156 -6.36 -7.31 6.18
CA GLN A 156 -5.44 -7.30 5.03
C GLN A 156 -6.12 -6.87 3.74
N SER A 157 -5.30 -6.41 2.81
CA SER A 157 -5.68 -6.21 1.40
C SER A 157 -4.91 -7.17 0.50
N LEU A 158 -5.47 -7.55 -0.64
CA LEU A 158 -4.82 -8.36 -1.66
C LEU A 158 -4.31 -7.45 -2.77
N LEU A 159 -3.05 -7.60 -3.14
CA LEU A 159 -2.47 -7.03 -4.35
C LEU A 159 -2.26 -8.18 -5.34
N LEU A 160 -2.92 -8.14 -6.50
CA LEU A 160 -2.70 -9.11 -7.56
C LEU A 160 -1.58 -8.59 -8.45
N ASP A 161 -0.38 -9.15 -8.32
CA ASP A 161 0.80 -8.74 -9.09
C ASP A 161 0.75 -9.32 -10.50
N MET A 162 0.29 -8.48 -11.42
CA MET A 162 0.12 -8.80 -12.83
C MET A 162 1.24 -8.23 -13.69
N THR A 163 2.38 -7.86 -13.08
CA THR A 163 3.56 -7.34 -13.79
C THR A 163 4.05 -8.28 -14.89
N CYS A 164 3.89 -9.59 -14.71
CA CYS A 164 4.21 -10.62 -15.71
C CYS A 164 3.43 -10.49 -17.05
N CYS A 165 2.31 -9.77 -17.08
CA CYS A 165 1.50 -9.55 -18.28
C CYS A 165 2.04 -8.41 -19.18
N PHE A 166 3.06 -7.67 -18.71
CA PHE A 166 3.59 -6.47 -19.36
C PHE A 166 5.12 -6.53 -19.45
N GLY A 167 5.70 -6.07 -20.56
CA GLY A 167 7.15 -6.06 -20.77
C GLY A 167 7.64 -6.86 -21.98
N GLU A 168 8.94 -6.74 -22.28
CA GLU A 168 9.54 -7.23 -23.53
C GLU A 168 9.90 -8.72 -23.47
N GLY A 169 10.52 -9.17 -22.37
CA GLY A 169 11.27 -10.43 -22.24
C GLY A 169 10.46 -11.73 -22.14
N SER A 170 9.20 -11.74 -22.58
CA SER A 170 8.28 -12.85 -22.36
C SER A 170 8.39 -13.94 -23.43
N ARG A 171 9.13 -15.03 -23.20
CA ARG A 171 9.05 -16.23 -24.06
C ARG A 171 7.67 -16.91 -24.02
N ARG A 172 6.91 -16.71 -22.93
CA ARG A 172 5.46 -16.96 -22.81
C ARG A 172 4.87 -15.94 -21.81
N PRO A 173 4.33 -14.78 -22.25
CA PRO A 173 3.57 -13.91 -21.35
C PRO A 173 2.25 -14.62 -21.02
N VAL A 174 1.74 -14.43 -19.80
CA VAL A 174 0.35 -14.85 -19.52
C VAL A 174 -0.58 -13.90 -20.27
N ASP A 175 -1.47 -14.45 -21.09
CA ASP A 175 -2.52 -13.67 -21.73
C ASP A 175 -3.52 -13.15 -20.67
N PRO A 176 -3.79 -11.83 -20.58
CA PRO A 176 -4.86 -11.29 -19.78
C PRO A 176 -6.23 -11.97 -19.96
N ALA A 177 -6.49 -12.62 -21.10
CA ALA A 177 -7.70 -13.40 -21.34
C ALA A 177 -7.90 -14.57 -20.36
N VAL A 178 -6.83 -15.21 -19.85
CA VAL A 178 -6.95 -16.34 -18.91
C VAL A 178 -7.60 -15.91 -17.59
N PHE A 179 -7.40 -14.65 -17.22
CA PHE A 179 -8.02 -14.00 -16.05
C PHE A 179 -9.49 -13.65 -16.25
N GLY A 180 -10.06 -13.76 -17.46
CA GLY A 180 -11.47 -13.45 -17.74
C GLY A 180 -12.47 -14.34 -16.98
N SER A 181 -12.01 -15.47 -16.45
CA SER A 181 -12.76 -16.31 -15.51
C SER A 181 -12.87 -15.71 -14.09
N LEU A 182 -12.05 -14.72 -13.73
CA LEU A 182 -12.08 -14.05 -12.43
C LEU A 182 -13.33 -13.19 -12.30
N GLN A 183 -14.42 -13.78 -11.81
CA GLN A 183 -15.64 -13.04 -11.48
C GLN A 183 -15.45 -12.21 -10.20
N ALA A 184 -16.08 -11.03 -10.13
CA ALA A 184 -16.04 -10.14 -8.96
C ALA A 184 -16.41 -10.82 -7.62
N LYS A 185 -17.25 -11.87 -7.64
CA LYS A 185 -17.62 -12.67 -6.44
C LYS A 185 -16.46 -13.48 -5.83
N HIS A 186 -15.44 -13.81 -6.63
CA HIS A 186 -14.23 -14.50 -6.14
C HIS A 186 -13.20 -13.53 -5.56
N VAL A 187 -13.43 -12.22 -5.71
CA VAL A 187 -12.56 -11.15 -5.27
C VAL A 187 -13.05 -10.59 -3.94
N ALA A 188 -12.13 -10.23 -3.04
CA ALA A 188 -12.50 -9.49 -1.83
C ALA A 188 -12.83 -8.03 -2.21
N LYS A 189 -14.10 -7.72 -2.50
CA LYS A 189 -14.57 -6.39 -2.92
C LYS A 189 -14.08 -5.29 -1.96
N GLY A 190 -13.50 -4.22 -2.51
CA GLY A 190 -12.92 -3.11 -1.74
C GLY A 190 -11.69 -3.45 -0.88
N ARG A 191 -11.15 -4.68 -1.02
CA ARG A 191 -9.94 -5.18 -0.34
C ARG A 191 -8.89 -5.69 -1.31
N THR A 192 -9.24 -5.95 -2.56
CA THR A 192 -8.30 -6.30 -3.62
C THR A 192 -7.98 -5.08 -4.49
N SER A 193 -6.72 -4.98 -4.95
CA SER A 193 -6.28 -4.12 -6.04
C SER A 193 -5.36 -4.94 -6.96
N ILE A 194 -5.31 -4.57 -8.23
CA ILE A 194 -4.29 -5.06 -9.16
C ILE A 194 -3.06 -4.17 -9.01
N ILE A 195 -1.86 -4.76 -8.99
CA ILE A 195 -0.60 -4.02 -9.02
C ILE A 195 0.21 -4.42 -10.26
N VAL A 196 0.81 -3.42 -10.91
CA VAL A 196 1.72 -3.60 -12.04
C VAL A 196 2.92 -2.68 -11.86
N PHE A 197 4.12 -3.25 -11.83
CA PHE A 197 5.34 -2.47 -11.68
C PHE A 197 5.73 -1.80 -13.00
N TYR A 198 5.79 -0.47 -13.00
CA TYR A 198 6.07 0.29 -14.22
C TYR A 198 7.55 0.26 -14.65
N SER A 199 8.44 -0.23 -13.80
CA SER A 199 9.81 -0.63 -14.19
C SER A 199 9.82 -1.70 -15.29
N ALA A 200 8.80 -2.56 -15.37
CA ALA A 200 8.72 -3.64 -16.38
C ALA A 200 8.21 -3.18 -17.76
N TRP A 201 7.46 -2.08 -17.83
CA TRP A 201 6.79 -1.65 -19.07
C TRP A 201 7.14 -0.23 -19.53
N LEU A 202 7.51 0.70 -18.64
CA LEU A 202 7.82 2.09 -19.02
C LEU A 202 8.91 2.20 -20.11
N PRO A 203 9.99 1.39 -20.12
CA PRO A 203 10.98 1.40 -21.20
C PRO A 203 10.37 1.16 -22.59
N LEU A 204 9.33 0.33 -22.71
CA LEU A 204 8.71 -0.01 -23.99
C LEU A 204 8.01 1.18 -24.66
N THR A 205 7.62 2.20 -23.87
CA THR A 205 7.00 3.43 -24.38
C THR A 205 7.97 4.31 -25.16
N ALA A 206 9.28 4.01 -25.14
CA ALA A 206 10.31 4.73 -25.88
C ALA A 206 10.34 4.39 -27.39
N THR A 207 9.67 3.31 -27.83
CA THR A 207 9.62 2.94 -29.26
C THR A 207 8.18 2.85 -29.78
N PRO A 208 7.89 3.20 -31.05
CA PRO A 208 6.54 3.07 -31.60
C PRO A 208 6.00 1.63 -31.56
N HIS A 209 6.86 0.64 -31.81
CA HIS A 209 6.50 -0.78 -31.77
C HIS A 209 6.20 -1.26 -30.34
N GLY A 210 7.06 -0.91 -29.37
CA GLY A 210 6.85 -1.22 -27.95
C GLY A 210 5.59 -0.54 -27.41
N LEU A 211 5.32 0.71 -27.80
CA LEU A 211 4.11 1.44 -27.44
C LEU A 211 2.84 0.79 -28.01
N ALA A 212 2.84 0.39 -29.29
CA ALA A 212 1.71 -0.30 -29.91
C ALA A 212 1.42 -1.66 -29.24
N ARG A 213 2.49 -2.44 -28.95
CA ARG A 213 2.39 -3.70 -28.19
C ARG A 213 1.82 -3.47 -26.79
N LEU A 214 2.28 -2.44 -26.08
CA LEU A 214 1.73 -2.07 -24.76
C LEU A 214 0.26 -1.67 -24.84
N GLN A 215 -0.14 -0.85 -25.81
CA GLN A 215 -1.55 -0.47 -25.99
C GLN A 215 -2.43 -1.71 -26.22
N GLN A 216 -1.96 -2.70 -27.00
CA GLN A 216 -2.67 -3.97 -27.16
C GLN A 216 -2.77 -4.74 -25.84
N GLN A 217 -1.67 -4.88 -25.09
CA GLN A 217 -1.64 -5.56 -23.79
C GLN A 217 -2.57 -4.88 -22.77
N PHE A 218 -2.48 -3.56 -22.61
CA PHE A 218 -3.31 -2.78 -21.69
C PHE A 218 -4.80 -2.83 -22.09
N ARG A 219 -5.15 -2.73 -23.39
CA ARG A 219 -6.55 -2.88 -23.83
C ARG A 219 -7.10 -4.28 -23.61
N CYS A 220 -6.32 -5.33 -23.90
CA CYS A 220 -6.69 -6.71 -23.59
C CYS A 220 -6.93 -6.88 -22.09
N PHE A 221 -6.05 -6.32 -21.27
CA PHE A 221 -6.15 -6.31 -19.82
C PHE A 221 -7.38 -5.57 -19.28
N ALA A 222 -7.68 -4.38 -19.80
CA ALA A 222 -8.86 -3.62 -19.41
C ALA A 222 -10.15 -4.39 -19.74
N ARG A 223 -10.22 -4.99 -20.93
CA ARG A 223 -11.37 -5.77 -21.39
C ARG A 223 -11.59 -7.04 -20.58
N ASN A 224 -10.53 -7.80 -20.31
CA ASN A 224 -10.64 -9.15 -19.76
C ASN A 224 -10.51 -9.18 -18.23
N VAL A 225 -9.93 -8.15 -17.60
CA VAL A 225 -9.65 -8.14 -16.16
C VAL A 225 -10.30 -6.96 -15.45
N LEU A 226 -10.00 -5.72 -15.83
CA LEU A 226 -10.50 -4.55 -15.09
C LEU A 226 -12.01 -4.39 -15.20
N SER A 227 -12.58 -4.47 -16.42
CA SER A 227 -14.01 -4.31 -16.64
C SER A 227 -14.85 -5.41 -15.95
N PRO A 228 -14.56 -6.72 -16.08
CA PRO A 228 -15.36 -7.77 -15.42
C PRO A 228 -15.21 -7.83 -13.90
N THR A 229 -14.07 -7.38 -13.35
CA THR A 229 -13.80 -7.47 -11.90
C THR A 229 -14.09 -6.19 -11.13
N GLN A 230 -14.06 -5.03 -11.79
CA GLN A 230 -14.14 -3.69 -11.19
C GLN A 230 -13.10 -3.45 -10.07
N ILE A 231 -11.93 -4.08 -10.18
CA ILE A 231 -10.83 -3.95 -9.22
C ILE A 231 -10.01 -2.67 -9.51
N PRO A 232 -9.66 -1.85 -8.50
CA PRO A 232 -8.76 -0.72 -8.68
C PRO A 232 -7.39 -1.13 -9.22
N PHE A 233 -6.90 -0.40 -10.21
CA PHE A 233 -5.58 -0.57 -10.80
C PHE A 233 -4.53 0.32 -10.13
N CYS A 234 -3.42 -0.25 -9.68
CA CYS A 234 -2.29 0.46 -9.10
C CYS A 234 -1.01 0.27 -9.93
N CYS A 235 -0.51 1.36 -10.54
CA CYS A 235 0.90 1.48 -10.88
C CYS A 235 1.75 1.72 -9.62
N ALA A 236 2.92 1.07 -9.58
CA ALA A 236 4.00 1.32 -8.62
C ALA A 236 5.36 1.15 -9.29
N TYR A 237 6.39 1.84 -8.79
CA TYR A 237 7.78 1.48 -9.03
C TYR A 237 8.13 0.36 -8.07
N GLY A 238 8.84 -0.64 -8.58
CA GLY A 238 9.29 -1.78 -7.81
C GLY A 238 10.66 -2.23 -8.29
N GLY A 239 11.57 -2.40 -7.34
CA GLY A 239 12.95 -2.82 -7.57
C GLY A 239 13.63 -3.20 -6.26
N GLY A 240 14.74 -3.92 -6.37
CA GLY A 240 15.68 -4.10 -5.26
C GLY A 240 16.30 -2.75 -4.85
N VAL A 241 16.78 -2.64 -3.62
CA VAL A 241 17.39 -1.37 -3.16
C VAL A 241 18.63 -1.05 -3.99
N GLY A 242 19.41 -2.06 -4.35
CA GLY A 242 20.54 -1.89 -5.27
C GLY A 242 20.19 -1.29 -6.64
N SER A 243 18.96 -1.47 -7.14
CA SER A 243 18.49 -0.83 -8.39
C SER A 243 18.06 0.62 -8.18
N LEU A 244 17.53 0.94 -7.00
CA LEU A 244 17.17 2.31 -6.62
C LEU A 244 18.43 3.18 -6.40
N GLN A 245 19.50 2.59 -5.86
CA GLN A 245 20.72 3.30 -5.48
C GLN A 245 21.65 3.68 -6.64
N GLN A 246 21.38 3.29 -7.89
CA GLN A 246 22.33 3.49 -9.00
C GLN A 246 22.52 4.96 -9.41
N ASN A 247 21.57 5.84 -9.07
CA ASN A 247 21.70 7.27 -9.24
C ASN A 247 21.46 7.93 -7.88
N LEU A 248 22.50 8.47 -7.23
CA LEU A 248 22.35 9.19 -5.96
C LEU A 248 22.48 10.70 -6.18
N VAL A 249 21.63 11.48 -5.50
CA VAL A 249 21.69 12.94 -5.45
C VAL A 249 21.68 13.43 -4.01
N SER A 250 22.54 14.41 -3.75
CA SER A 250 22.59 15.21 -2.53
C SER A 250 21.28 15.96 -2.29
N VAL A 251 20.45 15.49 -1.35
CA VAL A 251 19.27 16.22 -0.88
C VAL A 251 19.65 17.01 0.39
N PRO A 252 19.42 18.33 0.44
CA PRO A 252 19.61 19.08 1.68
C PRO A 252 18.58 18.62 2.70
N SER A 253 19.03 18.10 3.84
CA SER A 253 18.13 17.83 4.95
C SER A 253 17.52 19.15 5.46
N PRO A 254 16.20 19.23 5.72
CA PRO A 254 15.57 20.38 6.34
C PRO A 254 15.92 20.40 7.84
N GLY A 255 17.20 20.67 8.14
CA GLY A 255 17.71 20.78 9.49
C GLY A 255 16.89 21.79 10.29
N ARG A 256 16.60 21.45 11.55
CA ARG A 256 16.02 22.42 12.49
C ARG A 256 16.94 23.65 12.53
N LYS A 257 16.34 24.84 12.59
CA LYS A 257 17.06 26.10 12.84
C LYS A 257 17.54 26.14 14.30
N SER A 258 18.56 25.35 14.63
CA SER A 258 19.43 25.63 15.77
C SER A 258 20.31 26.84 15.40
N HIS A 259 20.39 27.81 16.31
CA HIS A 259 21.27 28.96 16.17
C HIS A 259 22.73 28.54 16.39
N GLU A 260 23.36 27.99 15.36
CA GLU A 260 24.82 27.82 15.28
C GLU A 260 25.20 27.59 13.81
N GLU A 261 26.28 28.22 13.36
CA GLU A 261 26.78 28.11 11.98
C GLU A 261 27.35 26.71 11.75
N CYS A 262 26.58 25.82 11.13
CA CYS A 262 27.07 24.51 10.75
C CYS A 262 26.39 23.99 9.48
N LEU A 263 27.13 23.23 8.68
CA LEU A 263 26.73 22.79 7.34
C LEU A 263 25.37 22.09 7.38
N HIS A 264 24.47 22.46 6.47
CA HIS A 264 23.23 21.70 6.26
C HIS A 264 23.59 20.22 5.97
N PRO A 265 23.11 19.24 6.77
CA PRO A 265 23.49 17.85 6.58
C PRO A 265 22.94 17.36 5.23
N VAL A 266 23.84 17.18 4.28
CA VAL A 266 23.54 16.67 2.94
C VAL A 266 23.30 15.17 3.05
N THR A 267 22.11 14.72 2.67
CA THR A 267 21.74 13.30 2.70
C THR A 267 21.59 12.78 1.28
N SER A 268 22.33 11.74 0.93
CA SER A 268 22.22 11.10 -0.40
C SER A 268 20.88 10.36 -0.53
N ALA A 269 20.08 10.77 -1.51
CA ALA A 269 18.82 10.11 -1.87
C ALA A 269 18.95 9.45 -3.25
N ALA A 270 18.21 8.37 -3.47
CA ALA A 270 18.07 7.82 -4.82
C ALA A 270 17.28 8.79 -5.74
N LEU A 271 17.87 9.12 -6.89
CA LEU A 271 17.14 9.63 -8.04
C LEU A 271 16.29 8.49 -8.60
N LEU A 272 15.00 8.53 -8.27
CA LEU A 272 14.01 7.82 -9.08
C LEU A 272 14.04 8.45 -10.48
N ALA A 273 14.31 7.65 -11.51
CA ALA A 273 14.20 8.07 -12.91
C ALA A 273 12.74 8.24 -13.37
N THR A 274 11.85 8.58 -12.44
CA THR A 274 10.40 8.42 -12.59
C THR A 274 9.75 9.78 -12.81
N ARG A 275 8.98 9.87 -13.90
CA ARG A 275 7.96 10.90 -14.08
C ARG A 275 7.02 10.93 -12.89
N SER A 276 6.24 12.00 -12.70
CA SER A 276 5.35 12.04 -11.54
C SER A 276 4.36 10.88 -11.60
N LEU A 277 3.96 10.36 -10.44
CA LEU A 277 2.97 9.28 -10.40
C LEU A 277 1.72 9.64 -11.22
N LYS A 278 1.26 10.89 -11.16
CA LYS A 278 0.15 11.39 -11.97
C LYS A 278 0.39 11.17 -13.47
N ASP A 279 1.58 11.48 -13.97
CA ASP A 279 1.94 11.25 -15.38
C ASP A 279 1.95 9.76 -15.74
N VAL A 280 2.44 8.90 -14.83
CA VAL A 280 2.45 7.44 -15.02
C VAL A 280 1.04 6.86 -15.09
N TYR A 281 0.14 7.30 -14.20
CA TYR A 281 -1.28 6.91 -14.21
C TYR A 281 -2.03 7.50 -15.42
N SER A 282 -1.74 8.73 -15.84
CA SER A 282 -2.29 9.32 -17.07
C SER A 282 -1.85 8.56 -18.31
N LEU A 283 -0.57 8.17 -18.39
CA LEU A 283 -0.04 7.33 -19.45
C LEU A 283 -0.70 5.95 -19.46
N ALA A 284 -0.89 5.33 -18.28
CA ALA A 284 -1.66 4.09 -18.18
C ALA A 284 -3.10 4.25 -18.69
N GLY A 285 -3.77 5.37 -18.39
CA GLY A 285 -5.10 5.69 -18.94
C GLY A 285 -5.12 5.80 -20.46
N VAL A 286 -4.10 6.43 -21.07
CA VAL A 286 -3.91 6.44 -22.53
C VAL A 286 -3.71 5.02 -23.08
N LEU A 287 -2.89 4.19 -22.42
CA LEU A 287 -2.63 2.80 -22.83
C LEU A 287 -3.90 1.93 -22.75
N PHE A 288 -4.74 2.13 -21.73
CA PHE A 288 -6.05 1.46 -21.62
C PHE A 288 -7.07 1.94 -22.66
N GLY A 289 -6.89 3.12 -23.24
CA GLY A 289 -7.88 3.78 -24.11
C GLY A 289 -8.92 4.62 -23.34
N TYR A 290 -8.71 4.85 -22.04
CA TYR A 290 -9.59 5.63 -21.17
C TYR A 290 -8.82 6.79 -20.52
N PRO A 291 -8.31 7.77 -21.31
CA PRO A 291 -7.44 8.84 -20.80
C PRO A 291 -8.12 9.80 -19.81
N GLN A 292 -9.45 9.81 -19.76
CA GLN A 292 -10.24 10.64 -18.84
C GLN A 292 -10.49 9.97 -17.48
N VAL A 293 -10.17 8.67 -17.31
CA VAL A 293 -10.36 7.96 -16.05
C VAL A 293 -9.25 8.30 -15.08
N ASN A 294 -9.62 8.76 -13.88
CA ASN A 294 -8.68 9.19 -12.84
C ASN A 294 -8.13 8.00 -12.04
N TYR A 295 -7.37 7.13 -12.71
CA TYR A 295 -6.75 5.95 -12.10
C TYR A 295 -5.85 6.30 -10.89
N TYR A 296 -5.20 7.47 -10.88
CA TYR A 296 -4.45 7.97 -9.73
C TYR A 296 -5.36 8.19 -8.51
N GLY A 297 -6.52 8.81 -8.73
CA GLY A 297 -7.56 9.02 -7.71
C GLY A 297 -8.12 7.70 -7.17
N GLU A 298 -8.39 6.72 -8.04
CA GLU A 298 -8.83 5.38 -7.64
C GLU A 298 -7.79 4.67 -6.75
N ALA A 299 -6.53 4.66 -7.18
CA ALA A 299 -5.43 4.07 -6.41
C ALA A 299 -5.22 4.76 -5.04
N ALA A 300 -5.34 6.09 -5.00
CA ALA A 300 -5.29 6.87 -3.76
C ALA A 300 -6.49 6.57 -2.85
N ALA A 301 -7.70 6.46 -3.40
CA ALA A 301 -8.92 6.12 -2.66
C ALA A 301 -8.86 4.70 -2.09
N PHE A 302 -8.34 3.73 -2.84
CA PHE A 302 -8.05 2.37 -2.35
C PHE A 302 -7.07 2.41 -1.16
N CYS A 303 -5.97 3.15 -1.28
CA CYS A 303 -5.00 3.33 -0.20
C CYS A 303 -5.63 3.94 1.06
N ALA A 304 -6.47 4.98 0.91
CA ALA A 304 -7.17 5.63 2.01
C ALA A 304 -8.26 4.73 2.65
N SER A 305 -8.94 3.90 1.85
CA SER A 305 -9.90 2.89 2.34
C SER A 305 -9.21 1.83 3.20
N MET A 306 -8.06 1.33 2.74
CA MET A 306 -7.25 0.36 3.47
C MET A 306 -6.72 0.92 4.79
N GLN A 307 -6.26 2.18 4.81
CA GLN A 307 -5.86 2.87 6.05
C GLN A 307 -7.02 2.99 7.05
N ARG A 308 -8.23 3.35 6.58
CA ARG A 308 -9.44 3.39 7.43
C ARG A 308 -9.77 2.02 8.01
N ARG A 309 -9.75 0.96 7.19
CA ARG A 309 -10.00 -0.43 7.63
C ARG A 309 -9.01 -0.89 8.70
N ARG A 310 -7.73 -0.57 8.56
CA ARG A 310 -6.70 -0.90 9.56
C ARG A 310 -6.91 -0.17 10.89
N ARG A 311 -7.36 1.10 10.85
CA ARG A 311 -7.72 1.85 12.06
C ARG A 311 -8.90 1.18 12.78
N ALA A 312 -9.96 0.85 12.06
CA ALA A 312 -11.11 0.13 12.60
C ALA A 312 -10.76 -1.26 13.17
N ALA A 313 -9.78 -1.96 12.59
CA ALA A 313 -9.29 -3.25 13.08
C ALA A 313 -8.36 -3.16 14.31
N GLY A 314 -8.18 -1.98 14.91
CA GLY A 314 -7.28 -1.74 16.06
C GLY A 314 -5.78 -1.76 15.71
N LEU A 315 -5.41 -1.88 14.43
CA LEU A 315 -4.02 -2.00 13.96
C LEU A 315 -3.40 -0.62 13.70
N VAL A 316 -3.61 0.30 14.64
CA VAL A 316 -3.14 1.68 14.58
C VAL A 316 -1.68 1.75 15.05
N TYR A 317 -0.76 1.83 14.09
CA TYR A 317 0.59 2.32 14.35
C TYR A 317 0.59 3.85 14.28
N ASN A 318 0.56 4.51 15.44
CA ASN A 318 0.38 5.97 15.63
C ASN A 318 0.98 6.90 14.55
N ALA A 319 0.13 7.34 13.62
CA ALA A 319 0.35 8.54 12.82
C ALA A 319 -0.94 9.06 12.16
N SER A 320 -1.43 10.22 12.63
CA SER A 320 -1.90 11.33 11.78
C SER A 320 -2.33 12.51 12.65
N LEU A 321 -1.45 13.48 12.83
CA LEU A 321 -1.88 14.89 12.84
C LEU A 321 -1.78 15.38 11.39
N SER A 322 -2.73 16.20 10.99
CA SER A 322 -2.81 16.77 9.64
C SER A 322 -1.55 17.55 9.30
N TRP A 323 -1.15 17.52 8.03
CA TRP A 323 -0.34 18.61 7.49
C TRP A 323 -1.22 19.86 7.54
N GLU A 324 -0.97 20.72 8.53
CA GLU A 324 -1.51 22.07 8.47
C GLU A 324 -0.97 22.72 7.19
N LYS A 325 -1.87 23.17 6.34
CA LYS A 325 -1.50 24.03 5.23
C LYS A 325 -0.83 25.25 5.84
N GLY A 326 0.46 25.43 5.57
CA GLY A 326 1.16 26.68 5.85
C GLY A 326 0.56 27.80 5.01
N VAL A 327 -0.58 28.34 5.47
CA VAL A 327 -1.12 29.59 4.96
C VAL A 327 -0.10 30.66 5.32
N VAL A 328 0.58 31.19 4.32
CA VAL A 328 1.42 32.37 4.46
C VAL A 328 0.50 33.56 4.73
N VAL A 329 0.12 33.74 5.99
CA VAL A 329 -0.54 34.96 6.45
C VAL A 329 0.53 36.04 6.43
N VAL A 330 0.51 36.85 5.37
CA VAL A 330 1.28 38.09 5.30
C VAL A 330 0.84 38.96 6.47
N LYS A 331 1.71 39.11 7.47
CA LYS A 331 1.48 40.07 8.57
C LYS A 331 1.33 41.45 7.96
N ARG A 332 0.18 42.08 8.18
CA ARG A 332 0.01 43.52 8.06
C ARG A 332 -0.06 44.07 9.47
N GLU A 333 0.97 44.81 9.88
CA GLU A 333 1.00 45.46 11.19
C GLU A 333 -0.03 46.61 11.22
N GLY A 334 -0.71 46.78 12.35
CA GLY A 334 -1.83 47.70 12.51
C GLY A 334 -2.27 47.76 13.98
N ALA A 335 -1.78 48.78 14.67
CA ALA A 335 -1.78 48.96 16.13
C ALA A 335 -3.15 49.01 16.85
N THR A 336 -3.11 48.68 18.16
CA THR A 336 -3.93 49.23 19.29
C THR A 336 -5.47 49.19 19.20
N ASP A 337 -6.22 48.82 20.25
CA ASP A 337 -6.13 49.42 21.60
C ASP A 337 -6.72 48.55 22.75
N ARG A 338 -6.86 49.15 23.95
CA ARG A 338 -6.93 48.53 25.29
C ARG A 338 -8.33 48.12 25.84
N ALA A 339 -8.23 47.34 26.93
CA ALA A 339 -9.10 47.33 28.14
C ALA A 339 -10.47 46.63 28.10
N SER A 340 -11.13 46.30 29.23
CA SER A 340 -10.69 45.50 30.40
C SER A 340 -11.86 45.23 31.39
N ARG A 341 -11.88 44.03 32.02
CA ARG A 341 -12.45 43.71 33.37
C ARG A 341 -13.98 43.63 33.64
N ALA A 342 -14.26 42.86 34.71
CA ALA A 342 -15.47 42.73 35.55
C ALA A 342 -16.70 42.01 34.95
N GLN A 343 -17.33 40.94 35.48
CA GLN A 343 -17.40 40.22 36.78
C GLN A 343 -18.67 40.46 37.63
N ARG A 344 -19.49 39.39 37.78
CA ARG A 344 -20.48 39.06 38.84
C ARG A 344 -21.68 39.98 39.14
N ARG A 345 -22.90 39.40 39.05
CA ARG A 345 -23.86 39.03 40.14
C ARG A 345 -25.20 38.59 39.48
N LYS A 346 -26.17 37.85 40.06
CA LYS A 346 -26.38 36.86 41.17
C LYS A 346 -27.86 37.03 41.62
N ARG A 347 -28.54 35.92 42.00
CA ARG A 347 -29.99 35.75 42.35
C ARG A 347 -30.85 35.38 41.14
N GLY A 348 -31.83 34.49 41.20
CA GLY A 348 -32.40 33.57 42.23
C GLY A 348 -33.61 32.85 41.60
N ARG A 349 -34.30 31.83 42.14
CA ARG A 349 -34.33 31.10 43.42
C ARG A 349 -35.01 29.72 43.15
N GLU A 350 -34.89 28.73 44.03
CA GLU A 350 -35.39 27.36 43.80
C GLU A 350 -36.94 27.19 43.83
N THR A 351 -37.41 26.15 43.12
CA THR A 351 -38.42 25.20 43.62
C THR A 351 -37.95 23.76 43.33
N VAL A 352 -38.36 22.80 44.18
CA VAL A 352 -37.65 21.53 44.42
C VAL A 352 -38.56 20.32 44.20
N ALA A 353 -38.12 19.37 43.36
CA ALA A 353 -38.28 17.89 43.41
C ALA A 353 -39.71 17.28 43.52
N LEU A 354 -39.95 15.95 43.37
CA LEU A 354 -39.05 14.77 43.24
C LEU A 354 -39.76 13.60 42.50
N ALA A 355 -39.02 12.85 41.66
CA ALA A 355 -39.12 11.43 41.21
C ALA A 355 -40.51 10.72 41.03
N GLN A 356 -40.72 9.75 40.12
CA GLN A 356 -39.87 8.66 39.58
C GLN A 356 -40.25 8.40 38.09
N SER A 357 -39.65 7.54 37.25
CA SER A 357 -38.54 6.54 37.33
C SER A 357 -37.87 6.36 35.94
N THR A 358 -36.91 5.43 35.84
CA THR A 358 -36.09 5.02 34.68
C THR A 358 -36.28 3.52 34.35
N PRO A 359 -35.66 2.91 33.29
CA PRO A 359 -35.21 3.42 31.97
C PRO A 359 -35.48 2.44 30.77
N ALA A 360 -34.95 2.80 29.59
CA ALA A 360 -34.53 1.93 28.46
C ALA A 360 -35.65 1.29 27.59
N GLU A 361 -35.45 0.92 26.31
CA GLU A 361 -34.25 0.88 25.44
C GLU A 361 -34.51 1.63 24.10
N ALA A 362 -33.45 1.89 23.32
CA ALA A 362 -33.54 2.50 22.00
C ALA A 362 -32.83 1.64 20.94
N GLU A 363 -33.58 1.18 19.94
CA GLU A 363 -33.05 0.60 18.71
C GLU A 363 -33.40 1.52 17.52
N GLU A 364 -32.39 2.19 16.96
CA GLU A 364 -32.50 2.87 15.66
C GLU A 364 -32.00 1.94 14.55
N GLU A 365 -32.92 1.40 13.75
CA GLU A 365 -32.57 0.68 12.52
C GLU A 365 -32.07 1.66 11.44
N LEU A 366 -30.79 1.52 11.06
CA LEU A 366 -30.20 2.26 9.95
C LEU A 366 -30.53 1.60 8.61
N SER A 367 -31.69 1.96 8.05
CA SER A 367 -32.10 1.57 6.69
C SER A 367 -31.25 2.25 5.62
N TRP A 368 -30.50 1.46 4.85
CA TRP A 368 -29.81 1.93 3.64
C TRP A 368 -30.74 1.74 2.44
N CYS A 369 -31.15 2.85 1.82
CA CYS A 369 -31.89 2.79 0.56
C CYS A 369 -30.95 2.41 -0.58
N GLU A 370 -31.31 1.36 -1.31
CA GLU A 370 -30.87 1.15 -2.69
C GLU A 370 -31.58 2.17 -3.58
N ASP A 371 -30.93 2.64 -4.64
CA ASP A 371 -31.65 3.25 -5.76
C ASP A 371 -30.97 2.89 -7.09
N VAL A 372 -31.80 2.56 -8.08
CA VAL A 372 -31.41 1.99 -9.37
C VAL A 372 -32.19 2.68 -10.48
N GLY A 373 -31.50 3.17 -11.51
CA GLY A 373 -32.09 3.76 -12.72
C GLY A 373 -31.18 4.85 -13.30
N ASN A 374 -30.87 4.90 -14.61
CA ASN A 374 -31.26 4.05 -15.75
C ASN A 374 -30.03 3.64 -16.56
#